data_AF-G5HCB8-F1
#
_entry.id   AF-G5HCB8-F1
#
_cell.length_a   1.000
_cell.length_b   1.000
_cell.length_c   1.000
_cell.angle_alpha   90.00
_cell.angle_beta   90.00
_cell.angle_gamma   90.00
#
_symmetry.space_group_name_H-M   'P 1'
#
loop_
_entity.id
_entity.type
_entity.pdbx_description
1 polymer ?
#
loop_
_entity_poly.entity_id
_entity_poly.type
_entity_poly.pdbx_seq_one_letter_code
_entity_poly.pdbx_strand_id
1 'polypeptide(L)'
;MCQIVIKIPEAVLYDTHMSSDDAAAFARRTVAMGYYTQNNVSIGYCAEIAGMTEEDFIKFLGQNKISIFRFDDQKEFMEELSNA
;
A
#
# COMPACT_ATOMS: atom_id res chain seq x y z
N MET A 1 18.85 2.94 4.85
CA MET A 1 17.55 2.41 5.32
C MET A 1 17.30 2.85 6.75
N CYS A 2 16.05 3.18 7.09
CA CYS A 2 15.62 3.53 8.45
C CYS A 2 14.83 2.34 9.04
N GLN A 3 14.96 2.08 10.34
CA GLN A 3 14.24 1.00 11.02
C GLN A 3 13.22 1.58 12.01
N ILE A 4 11.97 1.11 11.89
CA ILE A 4 10.88 1.44 12.82
C ILE A 4 10.49 0.15 13.55
N VAL A 5 10.39 0.22 14.88
CA VAL A 5 9.97 -0.91 15.73
C VAL A 5 8.62 -0.58 16.36
N ILE A 6 7.64 -1.44 16.11
CA ILE A 6 6.29 -1.34 16.67
C ILE A 6 6.08 -2.55 17.57
N LYS A 7 5.62 -2.31 18.81
CA LYS A 7 5.22 -3.38 19.73
C LYS A 7 3.70 -3.57 19.61
N ILE A 8 3.28 -4.71 19.07
CA ILE A 8 1.87 -5.08 18.97
C ILE A 8 1.54 -5.97 20.19
N PRO A 9 0.47 -5.68 20.96
CA PRO A 9 0.05 -6.55 22.05
C PRO A 9 -0.29 -7.95 21.54
N GLU A 10 0.14 -9.00 22.25
CA GLU A 10 -0.14 -10.40 21.87
C GLU A 10 -1.64 -10.69 21.78
N ALA A 11 -2.45 -10.05 22.63
CA ALA A 11 -3.91 -10.11 22.57
C ALA A 11 -4.47 -9.78 21.18
N VAL A 12 -3.87 -8.81 20.48
CA VAL A 12 -4.29 -8.45 19.12
C VAL A 12 -4.02 -9.60 18.14
N LEU A 13 -2.86 -10.26 18.24
CA LEU A 13 -2.53 -11.40 17.39
C LEU A 13 -3.48 -12.57 17.65
N TYR A 14 -3.86 -12.80 18.91
CA TYR A 14 -4.84 -13.82 19.27
C TYR A 14 -6.23 -13.51 18.71
N ASP A 15 -6.72 -12.26 18.89
CA ASP A 15 -8.03 -11.83 18.42
C ASP A 15 -8.15 -11.83 16.89
N THR A 16 -7.06 -11.50 16.17
CA THR A 16 -7.04 -11.50 14.70
C THR A 16 -6.60 -12.83 14.10
N HIS A 17 -6.25 -13.82 14.93
CA HIS A 17 -5.67 -15.10 14.51
C HIS A 17 -4.44 -14.96 13.60
N MET A 18 -3.62 -13.93 13.82
CA MET A 18 -2.42 -13.66 13.04
C MET A 18 -1.17 -14.25 13.71
N SER A 19 -0.29 -14.84 12.91
CA SER A 19 1.08 -15.07 13.32
C SER A 19 1.86 -13.74 13.42
N SER A 20 3.06 -13.78 13.99
CA SER A 20 3.98 -12.62 13.99
C SER A 20 4.31 -12.15 12.57
N ASP A 21 4.46 -13.09 11.63
CA ASP A 21 4.81 -12.80 10.24
C ASP A 21 3.62 -12.17 9.50
N ASP A 22 2.40 -12.65 9.77
CA ASP A 22 1.17 -12.06 9.24
C ASP A 22 0.99 -10.62 9.75
N ALA A 23 1.19 -10.40 11.05
CA ALA A 23 1.09 -9.08 11.66
C ALA A 23 2.15 -8.12 11.10
N ALA A 24 3.39 -8.60 10.89
CA ALA A 24 4.45 -7.80 10.29
C ALA A 24 4.17 -7.48 8.82
N ALA A 25 3.67 -8.45 8.04
CA ALA A 25 3.29 -8.24 6.65
C ALA A 25 2.12 -7.27 6.53
N PHE A 26 1.11 -7.39 7.40
CA PHE A 26 0.00 -6.44 7.51
C PHE A 26 0.53 -5.03 7.77
N ALA A 27 1.33 -4.84 8.82
CA ALA A 27 1.88 -3.54 9.18
C ALA A 27 2.67 -2.89 8.03
N ARG A 28 3.57 -3.65 7.38
CA ARG A 28 4.36 -3.16 6.23
C ARG A 28 3.46 -2.70 5.07
N ARG A 29 2.47 -3.52 4.70
CA ARG A 29 1.52 -3.21 3.61
C ARG A 29 0.68 -1.98 3.94
N THR A 30 0.18 -1.87 5.16
CA THR A 30 -0.60 -0.72 5.62
C THR A 30 0.24 0.56 5.60
N VAL A 31 1.48 0.51 6.07
CA VAL A 31 2.40 1.66 6.03
C VAL A 31 2.70 2.07 4.58
N ALA A 32 3.04 1.11 3.72
CA ALA A 32 3.28 1.38 2.28
C ALA A 32 2.06 2.03 1.60
N MET A 33 0.87 1.54 1.90
CA MET A 33 -0.40 2.08 1.40
C MET A 33 -0.67 3.50 1.90
N GLY A 34 -0.38 3.79 3.17
CA GLY A 34 -0.48 5.13 3.73
C GLY A 34 0.50 6.11 3.06
N TYR A 35 1.74 5.69 2.82
CA TYR A 35 2.70 6.50 2.06
C TYR A 35 2.25 6.76 0.63
N TYR A 36 1.69 5.75 -0.04
CA TYR A 36 1.19 5.90 -1.40
C TYR A 36 0.02 6.89 -1.50
N THR A 37 -0.94 6.77 -0.58
CA THR A 37 -2.21 7.53 -0.63
C THR A 37 -2.13 8.91 0.01
N GLN A 38 -1.29 9.10 1.03
CA GLN A 38 -1.24 10.37 1.79
C GLN A 38 -0.03 11.24 1.44
N ASN A 39 1.06 10.63 0.97
CA ASN A 39 2.34 11.32 0.78
C ASN A 39 2.83 11.26 -0.68
N ASN A 40 2.00 10.74 -1.59
CA ASN A 40 2.30 10.64 -3.01
C ASN A 40 3.59 9.85 -3.33
N VAL A 41 4.05 8.97 -2.43
CA VAL A 41 5.28 8.18 -2.61
C VAL A 41 5.14 7.25 -3.83
N SER A 42 6.25 6.96 -4.51
CA SER A 42 6.27 6.14 -5.72
C SER A 42 5.94 4.66 -5.43
N ILE A 43 5.41 3.96 -6.44
CA ILE A 43 5.07 2.54 -6.37
C ILE A 43 6.29 1.70 -5.98
N GLY A 44 7.47 1.96 -6.56
CA GLY A 44 8.70 1.22 -6.27
C GLY A 44 9.10 1.27 -4.79
N TYR A 45 9.13 2.46 -4.19
CA TYR A 45 9.47 2.59 -2.77
C TYR A 45 8.40 1.98 -1.86
N CYS A 46 7.12 2.12 -2.20
CA CYS A 46 6.04 1.50 -1.44
C CYS A 46 6.08 -0.04 -1.54
N ALA A 47 6.41 -0.61 -2.70
CA ALA A 47 6.58 -2.05 -2.87
C ALA A 47 7.75 -2.60 -2.03
N GLU A 48 8.87 -1.86 -1.99
CA GLU A 48 10.01 -2.17 -1.12
C GLU A 48 9.60 -2.18 0.37
N ILE A 49 8.88 -1.16 0.84
CA ILE A 49 8.35 -1.10 2.21
C ILE A 49 7.41 -2.28 2.48
N ALA A 50 6.51 -2.59 1.54
CA ALA A 50 5.54 -3.68 1.66
C ALA A 50 6.21 -5.08 1.64
N GLY A 51 7.45 -5.17 1.14
CA GLY A 51 8.19 -6.42 0.98
C GLY A 51 7.61 -7.29 -0.13
N MET A 52 7.23 -6.68 -1.25
CA MET A 52 6.70 -7.37 -2.43
C MET A 52 7.20 -6.72 -3.72
N THR A 53 6.92 -7.35 -4.87
CA THR A 53 7.24 -6.77 -6.18
C THR A 53 6.35 -5.55 -6.48
N GLU A 54 6.76 -4.68 -7.40
CA GLU A 54 5.91 -3.57 -7.85
C GLU A 54 4.57 -4.07 -8.42
N GLU A 55 4.60 -5.16 -9.19
CA GLU A 55 3.41 -5.79 -9.76
C GLU A 55 2.44 -6.25 -8.66
N ASP A 56 2.95 -6.93 -7.63
CA ASP A 56 2.13 -7.40 -6.51
C ASP A 56 1.60 -6.22 -5.69
N PHE A 57 2.38 -5.14 -5.56
CA PHE A 57 1.91 -3.94 -4.88
C PHE A 57 0.78 -3.25 -5.66
N ILE A 58 0.86 -3.19 -7.00
CA ILE A 58 -0.24 -2.70 -7.84
C ILE A 58 -1.51 -3.55 -7.66
N LYS A 59 -1.37 -4.88 -7.65
CA LYS A 59 -2.51 -5.78 -7.38
C LYS A 59 -3.09 -5.54 -5.98
N PHE A 60 -2.23 -5.35 -4.98
CA PHE A 60 -2.63 -5.04 -3.61
C PHE A 60 -3.41 -3.71 -3.52
N LEU A 61 -2.97 -2.66 -4.21
CA LEU A 61 -3.72 -1.39 -4.31
C LEU A 61 -5.11 -1.61 -4.93
N GLY A 62 -5.18 -2.38 -6.02
CA GLY A 62 -6.45 -2.74 -6.66
C GLY A 62 -7.41 -3.50 -5.74
N GLN A 63 -6.91 -4.47 -4.98
CA GLN A 63 -7.71 -5.20 -3.98
C GLN A 63 -8.27 -4.30 -2.88
N ASN A 64 -7.53 -3.23 -2.52
CA ASN A 64 -7.94 -2.24 -1.54
C ASN A 64 -8.72 -1.06 -2.15
N LYS A 65 -9.12 -1.16 -3.43
CA LYS A 65 -9.86 -0.13 -4.17
C LYS A 65 -9.15 1.22 -4.22
N ILE A 66 -7.82 1.19 -4.23
CA ILE A 66 -6.99 2.38 -4.40
C ILE A 66 -6.61 2.49 -5.88
N SER A 67 -6.97 3.63 -6.48
CA SER A 67 -6.58 3.94 -7.86
C SER A 67 -5.06 4.09 -7.94
N ILE A 68 -4.45 3.42 -8.93
CA ILE A 68 -3.06 3.67 -9.29
C ILE A 68 -2.91 4.90 -10.20
N PHE A 69 -4.02 5.32 -10.80
CA PHE A 69 -4.09 6.53 -11.58
C PHE A 69 -4.32 7.70 -10.64
N ARG A 70 -3.35 8.61 -10.63
CA ARG A 70 -3.48 9.92 -10.00
C ARG A 70 -3.98 10.84 -11.11
N PHE A 71 -5.29 10.97 -11.22
CA PHE A 71 -5.87 12.05 -12.03
C PHE A 71 -5.80 13.28 -11.15
N ASP A 72 -4.89 14.20 -11.45
CA ASP A 72 -4.82 15.47 -10.72
C ASP A 72 -6.12 16.29 -10.95
N ASP A 73 -6.83 16.02 -12.06
CA ASP A 73 -8.13 16.56 -12.39
C ASP A 73 -8.97 15.51 -13.16
N GLN A 74 -10.27 15.44 -12.89
CA GLN A 74 -11.25 14.64 -13.63
C GLN A 74 -11.18 14.93 -15.14
N LYS A 75 -10.74 16.13 -15.50
CA LYS A 75 -10.54 16.58 -16.88
C LYS A 75 -9.41 15.86 -17.61
N GLU A 76 -8.29 15.58 -16.94
CA GLU A 76 -7.13 14.88 -17.52
C GLU A 76 -7.51 13.42 -17.86
N PHE A 77 -8.27 12.76 -16.98
CA PHE A 77 -8.81 11.42 -17.25
C PHE A 77 -9.70 11.39 -18.49
N MET A 78 -10.61 12.35 -18.63
CA MET A 78 -11.55 12.41 -19.75
C MET A 78 -10.85 12.76 -21.07
N GLU A 79 -9.79 13.57 -21.04
CA GLU A 79 -8.97 13.86 -22.21
C GLU A 79 -8.23 12.61 -22.70
N GLU A 80 -7.60 11.83 -21.80
CA GLU A 80 -6.95 10.56 -22.16
C GLU A 80 -7.94 9.55 -22.76
N LEU A 81 -9.15 9.42 -22.18
CA LEU A 81 -10.21 8.53 -22.67
C LEU A 81 -10.73 8.93 -24.06
N SER A 82 -10.74 10.23 -24.37
CA SER A 82 -11.21 10.74 -25.66
C SER A 82 -10.21 10.56 -26.81
N ASN A 83 -8.93 10.34 -26.48
CA ASN A 83 -7.84 10.22 -27.44
C ASN A 83 -7.45 8.75 -27.74
N ALA A 84 -8.17 7.77 -27.15
CA ALA A 84 -8.02 6.33 -27.37
C ALA A 84 -9.07 5.79 -28.35
#